data_AF-A0A7V9GEP4-F1
#
_entry.id   AF-A0A7V9GEP4-F1
#
_cell.length_a   1.000
_cell.length_b   1.000
_cell.length_c   1.000
_cell.angle_alpha   90.00
_cell.angle_beta   90.00
_cell.angle_gamma   90.00
#
_symmetry.space_group_name_H-M   'P 1'
#
loop_
_entity.id
_entity.type
_entity.pdbx_description
1 polymer ?
#
loop_
_entity_poly.entity_id
_entity_poly.type
_entity_poly.pdbx_seq_one_letter_code
_entity_poly.pdbx_strand_id
1 'polypeptide(L)'
;MRDDEHEAFDLNPSGAPPAWLPHGFTWGVATSSLHSEGAGPAADWAGWEADGHAPPSGDGNGFAVHHREDFRLLDEVGFGAVRLTLEWARLEPKRADRLDPDQVERYRDILGAAHTAGLDVWVGLAHGTFPGWFSEDERGFLDERMARRVWPAHVDRVAEAFGDLVDGWFT
;
A
#
# COMPACT_ATOMS: atom_id res chain seq x y z
N MET A 1 3.11 34.36 20.06
CA MET A 1 4.35 33.62 19.77
C MET A 1 4.56 32.71 20.97
N ARG A 2 4.00 31.50 20.92
CA ARG A 2 4.30 30.44 21.88
C ARG A 2 5.23 29.53 21.11
N ASP A 3 6.47 29.48 21.55
CA ASP A 3 7.41 28.44 21.14
C ASP A 3 6.94 27.18 21.87
N ASP A 4 6.02 26.45 21.24
CA ASP A 4 5.70 25.08 21.63
C ASP A 4 6.76 24.20 20.97
N GLU A 5 7.85 23.97 21.70
CA GLU A 5 8.80 22.91 21.35
C GLU A 5 8.04 21.58 21.42
N HIS A 6 7.66 21.08 20.24
CA HIS A 6 7.20 19.71 20.09
C HIS A 6 8.39 18.79 20.39
N GLU A 7 8.53 18.33 21.64
CA GLU A 7 9.33 17.15 21.94
C GLU A 7 8.78 16.02 21.06
N ALA A 8 9.59 15.58 20.09
CA ALA A 8 9.28 14.43 19.27
C ALA A 8 8.96 13.26 20.19
N PHE A 9 7.79 12.64 20.01
CA PHE A 9 7.41 11.46 20.77
C PHE A 9 8.32 10.31 20.33
N ASP A 10 9.38 10.10 21.09
CA ASP A 10 10.36 9.07 20.84
C ASP A 10 9.80 7.72 21.28
N LEU A 11 9.41 6.88 20.31
CA LEU A 11 8.98 5.50 20.56
C LEU A 11 10.13 4.63 21.09
N ASN A 12 11.38 5.11 20.98
CA ASN A 12 12.59 4.40 21.40
C ASN A 12 13.72 5.37 21.81
N PRO A 13 13.63 6.03 22.99
CA PRO A 13 14.60 7.01 23.47
C PRO A 13 16.02 6.47 23.75
N SER A 14 16.18 5.15 23.61
CA SER A 14 17.44 4.44 23.78
C SER A 14 18.06 3.93 22.48
N GLY A 15 17.39 4.09 21.33
CA GLY A 15 17.81 3.52 20.04
C GLY A 15 17.81 1.99 19.97
N ALA A 16 17.52 1.29 21.08
CA ALA A 16 17.51 -0.17 21.17
C ALA A 16 16.13 -0.66 21.67
N PRO A 17 15.52 -1.67 21.02
CA PRO A 17 14.25 -2.23 21.47
C PRO A 17 14.37 -2.78 22.90
N PRO A 18 13.28 -2.76 23.69
CA PRO A 18 13.26 -3.36 25.03
C PRO A 18 13.89 -4.76 25.05
N ALA A 19 14.67 -5.06 26.09
CA ALA A 19 15.45 -6.31 26.18
C ALA A 19 14.63 -7.62 26.17
N TRP A 20 13.30 -7.54 26.28
CA TRP A 20 12.38 -8.68 26.14
C TRP A 20 11.97 -8.97 24.70
N LEU A 21 12.30 -8.09 23.75
CA LEU A 21 12.09 -8.30 22.33
C LEU A 21 13.28 -9.05 21.72
N PRO A 22 13.06 -9.87 20.66
CA PRO A 22 14.13 -10.48 19.91
C PRO A 22 15.12 -9.44 19.36
N HIS A 23 16.38 -9.82 19.23
CA HIS A 23 17.35 -9.01 18.51
C HIS A 23 16.91 -8.80 17.06
N GLY A 24 16.97 -7.56 16.57
CA GLY A 24 16.51 -7.21 15.23
C GLY A 24 14.98 -7.09 15.10
N PHE A 25 14.26 -6.94 16.20
CA PHE A 25 12.83 -6.61 16.15
C PHE A 25 12.63 -5.22 15.52
N THR A 26 11.80 -5.16 14.47
CA THR A 26 11.46 -3.91 13.77
C THR A 26 10.05 -3.45 14.13
N TRP A 27 9.92 -2.21 14.57
CA TRP A 27 8.62 -1.53 14.64
C TRP A 27 8.29 -0.94 13.28
N GLY A 28 7.04 -1.07 12.86
CA GLY A 28 6.58 -0.49 11.61
C GLY A 28 5.14 -0.01 11.69
N VAL A 29 4.74 0.70 10.65
CA VAL A 29 3.37 1.19 10.45
C VAL A 29 2.75 0.48 9.24
N ALA A 30 1.42 0.44 9.20
CA ALA A 30 0.69 -0.18 8.11
C ALA A 30 -0.45 0.72 7.64
N THR A 31 -0.67 0.74 6.34
CA THR A 31 -1.84 1.35 5.72
C THR A 31 -2.36 0.46 4.60
N SER A 32 -3.46 0.89 3.98
CA SER A 32 -4.05 0.32 2.77
C SER A 32 -4.12 1.41 1.69
N SER A 33 -4.07 1.01 0.43
CA SER A 33 -4.26 1.90 -0.73
C SER A 33 -5.52 2.76 -0.60
N LEU A 34 -6.66 2.18 -0.16
CA LEU A 34 -7.92 2.93 0.01
C LEU A 34 -7.79 4.10 1.00
N HIS A 35 -7.29 3.86 2.21
CA HIS A 35 -7.12 4.92 3.21
C HIS A 35 -6.04 5.94 2.84
N SER A 36 -5.01 5.52 2.11
CA SER A 36 -3.87 6.38 1.79
C SER A 36 -4.03 7.19 0.51
N GLU A 37 -4.61 6.57 -0.52
CA GLU A 37 -4.66 7.11 -1.88
C GLU A 37 -6.10 7.27 -2.40
N GLY A 38 -7.09 6.82 -1.65
CA GLY A 38 -8.47 6.70 -2.10
C GLY A 38 -8.69 5.52 -3.05
N ALA A 39 -9.95 5.23 -3.33
CA ALA A 39 -10.36 4.13 -4.19
C ALA A 39 -9.77 4.31 -5.61
N GLY A 40 -9.27 3.21 -6.19
CA GLY A 40 -8.91 3.20 -7.60
C GLY A 40 -10.14 3.51 -8.47
N PRO A 41 -10.06 4.35 -9.52
CA PRO A 41 -11.22 4.71 -10.33
C PRO A 41 -11.95 3.52 -10.99
N ALA A 42 -11.23 2.41 -11.21
CA ALA A 42 -11.76 1.17 -11.77
C ALA A 42 -12.06 0.11 -10.70
N ALA A 43 -12.02 0.47 -9.41
CA ALA A 43 -12.29 -0.46 -8.31
C ALA A 43 -13.80 -0.62 -8.09
N ASP A 44 -14.23 -1.80 -7.69
CA ASP A 44 -15.59 -2.05 -7.19
C ASP A 44 -15.99 -1.09 -6.07
N TRP A 45 -15.06 -0.79 -5.16
CA TRP A 45 -15.29 0.14 -4.06
C TRP A 45 -15.59 1.58 -4.54
N ALA A 46 -15.02 2.00 -5.67
CA ALA A 46 -15.35 3.31 -6.25
C ALA A 46 -16.79 3.35 -6.78
N GLY A 47 -17.28 2.24 -7.34
CA GLY A 47 -18.70 2.08 -7.68
C GLY A 47 -19.60 2.10 -6.45
N TRP A 48 -19.20 1.39 -5.39
CA TRP A 48 -19.92 1.34 -4.12
C TRP A 48 -20.06 2.72 -3.45
N GLU A 49 -18.99 3.54 -3.50
CA GLU A 49 -19.02 4.95 -3.07
C GLU A 49 -19.94 5.79 -3.96
N ALA A 50 -19.89 5.61 -5.28
CA ALA A 50 -20.73 6.35 -6.23
C ALA A 50 -22.22 6.05 -6.05
N ASP A 51 -22.57 4.83 -5.65
CA ASP A 51 -23.93 4.41 -5.31
C ASP A 51 -24.41 4.93 -3.93
N GLY A 52 -23.55 5.65 -3.20
CA GLY A 52 -23.87 6.29 -1.93
C GLY A 52 -23.86 5.33 -0.74
N HIS A 53 -23.24 4.16 -0.89
CA HIS A 53 -23.15 3.18 0.20
C HIS A 53 -22.01 3.47 1.18
N ALA A 54 -21.06 4.32 0.81
CA ALA A 54 -20.00 4.83 1.66
C ALA A 54 -19.69 6.29 1.33
N PRO A 55 -19.13 7.08 2.27
CA PRO A 55 -18.57 8.39 1.96
C PRO A 55 -17.45 8.28 0.92
N PRO A 56 -17.27 9.30 0.06
CA PRO A 56 -16.20 9.28 -0.93
C PRO A 56 -14.83 9.27 -0.24
N SER A 57 -13.96 8.35 -0.66
CA SER A 57 -12.59 8.24 -0.15
C SER A 57 -11.67 9.37 -0.64
N GLY A 58 -12.01 10.02 -1.76
CA GLY A 58 -11.26 11.15 -2.31
C GLY A 58 -9.81 10.76 -2.62
N ASP A 59 -8.85 11.55 -2.15
CA ASP A 59 -7.41 11.27 -2.29
C ASP A 59 -6.84 10.52 -1.06
N GLY A 60 -7.71 9.88 -0.27
CA GLY A 60 -7.34 9.25 1.00
C GLY A 60 -6.84 10.28 2.01
N ASN A 61 -5.70 10.00 2.64
CA ASN A 61 -5.01 10.96 3.51
C ASN A 61 -3.99 11.84 2.77
N GLY A 62 -3.93 11.78 1.43
CA GLY A 62 -3.00 12.56 0.60
C GLY A 62 -1.63 11.91 0.39
N PHE A 63 -1.43 10.67 0.86
CA PHE A 63 -0.16 9.95 0.76
C PHE A 63 0.38 9.85 -0.67
N ALA A 64 -0.50 9.72 -1.67
CA ALA A 64 -0.09 9.70 -3.08
C ALA A 64 0.84 10.86 -3.47
N VAL A 65 0.58 12.06 -2.93
CA VAL A 65 1.37 13.27 -3.17
C VAL A 65 2.47 13.45 -2.11
N HIS A 66 2.20 13.06 -0.87
CA HIS A 66 3.05 13.37 0.30
C HIS A 66 3.94 12.22 0.78
N HIS A 67 3.94 11.06 0.12
CA HIS A 67 4.63 9.85 0.59
C HIS A 67 6.11 10.06 1.00
N ARG A 68 6.87 10.91 0.29
CA ARG A 68 8.27 11.22 0.68
C ARG A 68 8.37 11.92 2.03
N GLU A 69 7.49 12.87 2.27
CA GLU A 69 7.40 13.57 3.56
C GLU A 69 6.88 12.62 4.64
N ASP A 70 5.87 11.82 4.32
CA ASP A 70 5.33 10.83 5.25
C ASP A 70 6.41 9.81 5.68
N PHE A 71 7.22 9.29 4.74
CA PHE A 71 8.32 8.39 5.06
C PHE A 71 9.43 9.07 5.88
N ARG A 72 9.76 10.33 5.58
CA ARG A 72 10.70 11.12 6.37
C ARG A 72 10.23 11.25 7.82
N LEU A 73 8.94 11.51 8.02
CA LEU A 73 8.34 11.59 9.36
C LEU A 73 8.34 10.23 10.08
N LEU A 74 8.16 9.13 9.36
CA LEU A 74 8.26 7.78 9.95
C LEU A 74 9.66 7.47 10.46
N ASP A 75 10.70 7.84 9.69
CA ASP A 75 12.10 7.73 10.11
C ASP A 75 12.38 8.61 11.33
N GLU A 76 11.91 9.85 11.34
CA GLU A 76 12.06 10.77 12.49
C GLU A 76 11.44 10.24 13.79
N VAL A 77 10.34 9.49 13.69
CA VAL A 77 9.69 8.84 14.84
C VAL A 77 10.39 7.53 15.25
N GLY A 78 11.29 7.00 14.41
CA GLY A 78 12.06 5.79 14.67
C GLY A 78 11.40 4.49 14.20
N PHE A 79 10.48 4.56 13.23
CA PHE A 79 9.98 3.36 12.56
C PHE A 79 11.01 2.84 11.54
N GLY A 80 11.17 1.52 11.49
CA GLY A 80 12.09 0.86 10.56
C GLY A 80 11.39 0.11 9.43
N ALA A 81 10.06 0.05 9.42
CA ALA A 81 9.31 -0.65 8.37
C ALA A 81 7.97 0.04 8.05
N VAL A 82 7.54 -0.11 6.80
CA VAL A 82 6.21 0.29 6.35
C VAL A 82 5.54 -0.85 5.59
N ARG A 83 4.27 -1.10 5.90
CA ARG A 83 3.40 -1.97 5.11
C ARG A 83 2.43 -1.15 4.26
N LEU A 84 2.58 -1.24 2.95
CA LEU A 84 1.70 -0.60 1.96
C LEU A 84 0.87 -1.66 1.24
N THR A 85 -0.20 -1.25 0.57
CA THR A 85 -0.92 -2.13 -0.38
C THR A 85 -0.84 -1.50 -1.76
N LEU A 86 -0.52 -2.29 -2.77
CA LEU A 86 -0.59 -1.83 -4.16
C LEU A 86 -2.03 -1.98 -4.64
N GLU A 87 -2.62 -0.91 -5.18
CA GLU A 87 -4.02 -0.95 -5.59
C GLU A 87 -4.19 -1.75 -6.88
N TRP A 88 -4.77 -2.94 -6.78
CA TRP A 88 -4.98 -3.83 -7.93
C TRP A 88 -5.79 -3.13 -9.03
N ALA A 89 -6.85 -2.40 -8.69
CA ALA A 89 -7.66 -1.68 -9.68
C ALA A 89 -6.91 -0.55 -10.40
N ARG A 90 -5.83 0.01 -9.81
CA ARG A 90 -4.95 0.97 -10.50
C ARG A 90 -3.98 0.21 -11.40
N LEU A 91 -3.34 -0.84 -10.89
CA LEU A 91 -2.38 -1.64 -11.64
C LEU A 91 -3.00 -2.36 -12.83
N GLU A 92 -4.23 -2.85 -12.72
CA GLU A 92 -4.97 -3.54 -13.78
C GLU A 92 -6.38 -2.97 -13.91
N PRO A 93 -6.55 -1.76 -14.47
CA PRO A 93 -7.85 -1.07 -14.52
C PRO A 93 -8.84 -1.74 -15.48
N LYS A 94 -8.34 -2.62 -16.35
CA LYS A 94 -9.12 -3.43 -17.28
C LYS A 94 -8.45 -4.77 -17.48
N ARG A 95 -9.23 -5.77 -17.92
CA ARG A 95 -8.72 -7.10 -18.28
C ARG A 95 -7.82 -7.02 -19.52
N ALA A 96 -6.52 -6.84 -19.30
CA ALA A 96 -5.52 -6.68 -20.37
C ALA A 96 -4.31 -7.61 -20.24
N ASP A 97 -4.31 -8.48 -19.23
CA ASP A 97 -3.22 -9.41 -18.92
C ASP A 97 -1.84 -8.74 -18.79
N ARG A 98 -1.82 -7.47 -18.37
CA ARG A 98 -0.63 -6.65 -18.16
C ARG A 98 -0.92 -5.55 -17.15
N LEU A 99 0.12 -5.12 -16.45
CA LEU A 99 0.05 -3.94 -15.58
C LEU A 99 0.01 -2.65 -16.40
N ASP A 100 -0.64 -1.63 -15.87
CA ASP A 100 -0.60 -0.26 -16.35
C ASP A 100 0.80 0.32 -16.08
N PRO A 101 1.56 0.72 -17.11
CA PRO A 101 2.94 1.16 -16.94
C PRO A 101 3.07 2.44 -16.12
N ASP A 102 2.10 3.36 -16.20
CA ASP A 102 2.14 4.62 -15.46
C ASP A 102 1.93 4.36 -13.96
N GLN A 103 1.08 3.38 -13.63
CA GLN A 103 0.89 2.95 -12.24
C GLN A 103 2.08 2.13 -11.72
N VAL A 104 2.74 1.35 -12.58
CA VAL A 104 4.00 0.69 -12.21
C VAL A 104 5.06 1.72 -11.86
N GLU A 105 5.26 2.76 -12.69
CA GLU A 105 6.22 3.82 -12.41
C GLU A 105 5.89 4.55 -11.10
N ARG A 106 4.62 4.92 -10.89
CA ARG A 106 4.14 5.52 -9.63
C ARG A 106 4.49 4.66 -8.42
N TYR A 107 4.17 3.37 -8.44
CA TYR A 107 4.43 2.52 -7.29
C TYR A 107 5.92 2.26 -7.08
N ARG A 108 6.71 2.12 -8.15
CA ARG A 108 8.18 2.04 -8.00
C ARG A 108 8.75 3.31 -7.38
N ASP A 109 8.23 4.49 -7.72
CA ASP A 109 8.61 5.76 -7.09
C ASP A 109 8.30 5.77 -5.58
N ILE A 110 7.09 5.36 -5.19
CA ILE A 110 6.67 5.27 -3.79
C ILE A 110 7.55 4.27 -3.02
N LEU A 111 7.72 3.05 -3.53
CA LEU A 111 8.51 2.01 -2.84
C LEU A 111 9.99 2.42 -2.76
N GLY A 112 10.55 3.01 -3.82
CA GLY A 112 11.92 3.53 -3.83
C GLY A 112 12.12 4.69 -2.86
N ALA A 113 11.12 5.55 -2.67
CA ALA A 113 11.14 6.62 -1.67
C ALA A 113 11.16 6.06 -0.24
N ALA A 114 10.44 4.97 0.04
CA ALA A 114 10.48 4.31 1.35
C ALA A 114 11.89 3.76 1.66
N HIS A 115 12.50 3.08 0.68
CA HIS A 115 13.90 2.61 0.79
C HIS A 115 14.89 3.76 1.01
N THR A 116 14.68 4.88 0.29
CA THR A 116 15.53 6.07 0.45
C THR A 116 15.42 6.67 1.86
N ALA A 117 14.28 6.50 2.52
CA ALA A 117 14.05 6.88 3.91
C ALA A 117 14.53 5.82 4.93
N GLY A 118 15.13 4.71 4.50
CA GLY A 118 15.65 3.67 5.39
C GLY A 118 14.60 2.72 5.96
N LEU A 119 13.41 2.64 5.34
CA LEU A 119 12.33 1.75 5.77
C LEU A 119 12.35 0.42 5.02
N ASP A 120 12.22 -0.68 5.74
CA ASP A 120 11.87 -1.99 5.16
C ASP A 120 10.45 -1.92 4.57
N VAL A 121 10.29 -2.37 3.33
CA VAL A 121 9.06 -2.25 2.55
C VAL A 121 8.34 -3.58 2.50
N TRP A 122 7.15 -3.61 3.10
CA TRP A 122 6.24 -4.74 3.05
C TRP A 122 5.03 -4.43 2.18
N VAL A 123 4.66 -5.33 1.27
CA VAL A 123 3.59 -5.09 0.31
C VAL A 123 2.44 -6.08 0.47
N GLY A 124 1.25 -5.54 0.65
CA GLY A 124 -0.03 -6.23 0.45
C GLY A 124 -0.44 -6.24 -1.02
N LEU A 125 -0.83 -7.41 -1.51
CA LEU A 125 -1.23 -7.64 -2.90
C LEU A 125 -2.70 -7.30 -3.16
N ALA A 126 -3.55 -7.31 -2.13
CA ALA A 126 -4.92 -6.83 -2.18
C ALA A 126 -5.42 -6.46 -0.77
N HIS A 127 -6.28 -5.44 -0.64
CA HIS A 127 -6.86 -5.05 0.65
C HIS A 127 -8.23 -4.38 0.52
N GLY A 128 -9.29 -5.19 0.35
CA GLY A 128 -10.68 -4.74 0.44
C GLY A 128 -11.24 -4.02 -0.79
N THR A 129 -10.42 -3.85 -1.83
CA THR A 129 -10.79 -3.27 -3.13
C THR A 129 -10.28 -4.16 -4.25
N PHE A 130 -11.08 -4.34 -5.30
CA PHE A 130 -10.72 -5.15 -6.47
C PHE A 130 -11.08 -4.43 -7.77
N PRO A 131 -10.40 -4.73 -8.90
CA PRO A 131 -10.84 -4.23 -10.19
C PRO A 131 -12.28 -4.68 -10.48
N GLY A 132 -13.16 -3.77 -10.90
CA GLY A 132 -14.56 -4.09 -11.20
C GLY A 132 -14.70 -5.17 -12.28
N TRP A 133 -13.81 -5.18 -13.27
CA TRP A 133 -13.78 -6.24 -14.29
C TRP A 133 -13.52 -7.63 -13.67
N PHE A 134 -12.80 -7.70 -12.56
CA PHE A 134 -12.54 -8.96 -11.87
C PHE A 134 -13.70 -9.30 -10.95
N SER A 135 -14.08 -8.43 -10.03
CA SER A 135 -15.06 -8.74 -8.98
C SER A 135 -16.51 -8.72 -9.48
N GLU A 136 -16.88 -7.79 -10.36
CA GLU A 136 -18.26 -7.57 -10.81
C GLU A 136 -18.55 -8.31 -12.12
N ASP A 137 -17.73 -8.10 -13.16
CA ASP A 137 -17.97 -8.69 -14.49
C ASP A 137 -17.69 -10.20 -14.52
N GLU A 138 -16.63 -10.63 -13.84
CA GLU A 138 -16.12 -12.00 -13.88
C GLU A 138 -16.39 -12.78 -12.57
N ARG A 139 -17.17 -12.18 -11.65
CA ARG A 139 -17.57 -12.76 -10.35
C ARG A 139 -16.40 -13.03 -9.38
N GLY A 140 -15.21 -12.52 -9.68
CA GLY A 140 -14.04 -12.47 -8.82
C GLY A 140 -13.72 -13.80 -8.14
N PHE A 141 -13.51 -13.74 -6.82
CA PHE A 141 -13.23 -14.91 -6.01
C PHE A 141 -14.42 -15.86 -5.82
N LEU A 142 -15.65 -15.44 -6.20
CA LEU A 142 -16.82 -16.32 -6.17
C LEU A 142 -16.86 -17.31 -7.33
N ASP A 143 -16.06 -17.07 -8.38
CA ASP A 143 -15.81 -18.02 -9.46
C ASP A 143 -14.43 -18.67 -9.27
N GLU A 144 -14.41 -19.97 -8.94
CA GLU A 144 -13.17 -20.72 -8.69
C GLU A 144 -12.21 -20.70 -9.89
N ARG A 145 -12.72 -20.65 -11.12
CA ARG A 145 -11.88 -20.56 -12.31
C ARG A 145 -11.13 -19.23 -12.34
N MET A 146 -11.81 -18.14 -11.98
CA MET A 146 -11.22 -16.81 -11.95
C MET A 146 -10.23 -16.69 -10.80
N ALA A 147 -10.60 -17.14 -9.60
CA ALA A 147 -9.72 -17.20 -8.44
C ALA A 147 -8.41 -17.98 -8.74
N ARG A 148 -8.48 -19.12 -9.44
CA ARG A 148 -7.30 -19.96 -9.74
C ARG A 148 -6.44 -19.47 -10.91
N ARG A 149 -6.94 -18.54 -11.73
CA ARG A 149 -6.22 -18.08 -12.94
C ARG A 149 -5.78 -16.63 -12.85
N VAL A 150 -6.69 -15.76 -12.46
CA VAL A 150 -6.47 -14.32 -12.49
C VAL A 150 -5.65 -13.87 -11.29
N TRP A 151 -5.98 -14.34 -10.09
CA TRP A 151 -5.25 -13.95 -8.90
C TRP A 151 -3.76 -14.38 -8.96
N PRO A 152 -3.40 -15.65 -9.25
CA PRO A 152 -1.99 -16.01 -9.41
C PRO A 152 -1.28 -15.20 -10.49
N ALA A 153 -1.93 -14.94 -11.64
CA ALA A 153 -1.33 -14.13 -12.69
C ALA A 153 -1.09 -12.67 -12.26
N HIS A 154 -1.99 -12.10 -11.44
CA HIS A 154 -1.77 -10.79 -10.83
C HIS A 154 -0.57 -10.82 -9.88
N VAL A 155 -0.52 -11.82 -8.98
CA VAL A 155 0.58 -12.01 -8.03
C VAL A 155 1.92 -12.14 -8.77
N ASP A 156 2.00 -12.94 -9.83
CA ASP A 156 3.20 -13.13 -10.63
C ASP A 156 3.66 -11.81 -11.25
N ARG A 157 2.76 -11.05 -11.88
CA ARG A 157 3.09 -9.76 -12.51
C ARG A 157 3.57 -8.74 -11.48
N VAL A 158 2.94 -8.67 -10.32
CA VAL A 158 3.33 -7.73 -9.25
C VAL A 158 4.67 -8.14 -8.64
N ALA A 159 4.88 -9.43 -8.39
CA ALA A 159 6.17 -9.93 -7.92
C ALA A 159 7.30 -9.65 -8.94
N GLU A 160 7.06 -9.86 -10.23
CA GLU A 160 8.01 -9.53 -11.29
C GLU A 160 8.30 -8.02 -11.39
N ALA A 161 7.27 -7.18 -11.24
CA ALA A 161 7.40 -5.74 -11.42
C ALA A 161 8.01 -4.99 -10.22
N PHE A 162 7.89 -5.53 -9.00
CA PHE A 162 8.27 -4.84 -7.77
C PHE A 162 9.14 -5.66 -6.81
N GLY A 163 9.39 -6.94 -7.08
CA GLY A 163 10.10 -7.83 -6.14
C GLY A 163 11.55 -7.41 -5.83
N ASP A 164 12.15 -6.54 -6.64
CA ASP A 164 13.45 -5.92 -6.35
C ASP A 164 13.39 -4.77 -5.33
N LEU A 165 12.18 -4.31 -4.98
CA LEU A 165 11.92 -3.21 -4.04
C LEU A 165 11.11 -3.66 -2.81
N VAL A 166 10.85 -4.96 -2.63
CA VAL A 166 9.96 -5.47 -1.57
C VAL A 166 10.69 -6.47 -0.69
N ASP A 167 10.73 -6.19 0.61
CA ASP A 167 11.37 -7.02 1.64
C ASP A 167 10.45 -8.14 2.14
N GLY A 168 9.13 -7.96 2.01
CA GLY A 168 8.16 -8.98 2.39
C GLY A 168 6.76 -8.77 1.82
N TRP A 169 5.99 -9.85 1.72
CA TRP A 169 4.69 -9.88 1.05
C TRP A 169 3.54 -10.30 1.97
N PHE A 170 2.36 -9.75 1.73
CA PHE A 170 1.07 -10.18 2.28
C PHE A 170 0.10 -10.47 1.12
N THR A 171 -0.53 -11.64 1.16
CA THR A 171 -1.48 -12.14 0.14
C THR A 171 -2.89 -12.22 0.68
#